data_AF-A0A957F5B5-F1
#
_entry.id   AF-A0A957F5B5-F1
#
_cell.length_a   1.000
_cell.length_b   1.000
_cell.length_c   1.000
_cell.angle_alpha   90.00
_cell.angle_beta   90.00
_cell.angle_gamma   90.00
#
_symmetry.space_group_name_H-M   'P 1'
#
loop_
_entity.id
_entity.type
_entity.pdbx_description
1 polymer ?
#
loop_
_entity_poly.entity_id
_entity_poly.type
_entity_poly.pdbx_seq_one_letter_code
_entity_poly.pdbx_strand_id
1 'polypeptide(L)'
;DGFHWAWWDLDDSIPALGGIPTLKWVTGSRVTSRHTLTPSDAATDGQKMGVTLGLYDAFTNRPLPVLDERMLEFTGIPLGETTYKH
;
A
#
# COMPACT_ATOMS: atom_id res chain seq x y z
N ASP A 1 -15.26 2.94 13.57
CA ASP A 1 -14.34 3.14 14.72
C ASP A 1 -12.90 3.46 14.30
N GLY A 2 -12.68 3.89 13.04
CA GLY A 2 -11.85 5.05 12.70
C GLY A 2 -10.41 5.02 13.19
N PHE A 3 -9.54 4.38 12.41
CA PHE A 3 -8.09 4.42 12.60
C PHE A 3 -7.54 5.85 12.47
N HIS A 4 -7.57 6.64 13.54
CA HIS A 4 -7.02 8.00 13.60
C HIS A 4 -5.48 8.07 13.44
N TRP A 5 -4.81 6.91 13.37
CA TRP A 5 -3.36 6.78 13.21
C TRP A 5 -2.93 6.33 11.80
N ALA A 6 -3.88 6.02 10.92
CA ALA A 6 -3.59 5.65 9.53
C ALA A 6 -4.00 6.82 8.62
N TRP A 7 -3.02 7.61 8.19
CA TRP A 7 -3.21 8.46 7.02
C TRP A 7 -3.03 7.59 5.77
N TRP A 8 -3.86 7.82 4.76
CA TRP A 8 -3.83 7.11 3.49
C TRP A 8 -3.55 8.15 2.39
N ASP A 9 -2.36 8.11 1.78
CA ASP A 9 -2.25 8.55 0.38
C ASP A 9 -2.87 7.44 -0.45
N LEU A 10 -3.91 7.77 -1.20
CA LEU A 10 -4.45 6.91 -2.24
C LEU A 10 -3.59 7.10 -3.49
N ASP A 11 -2.39 6.52 -3.48
CA ASP A 11 -1.60 6.32 -4.71
C ASP A 11 -1.75 4.87 -5.17
N ASP A 12 -2.96 4.54 -5.64
CA ASP A 12 -3.43 3.20 -5.97
C ASP A 12 -3.80 3.04 -7.47
N SER A 13 -3.11 3.79 -8.33
CA SER A 13 -3.34 3.78 -9.77
C SER A 13 -2.87 2.48 -10.45
N ILE A 14 -3.36 2.25 -11.69
CA ILE A 14 -2.90 1.15 -12.54
C ILE A 14 -1.36 1.15 -12.63
N PRO A 15 -0.68 0.00 -12.46
CA PRO A 15 0.78 -0.06 -12.47
C PRO A 15 1.44 0.57 -13.70
N ALA A 16 2.68 1.03 -13.51
CA ALA A 16 3.43 1.78 -14.52
C ALA A 16 2.68 3.03 -15.01
N LEU A 17 2.18 3.83 -14.05
CA LEU A 17 1.50 5.12 -14.29
C LEU A 17 0.29 5.00 -15.24
N GLY A 18 -0.48 3.92 -15.16
CA GLY A 18 -1.62 3.68 -16.06
C GLY A 18 -1.34 2.72 -17.22
N GLY A 19 -0.08 2.38 -17.49
CA GLY A 19 0.30 1.70 -18.73
C GLY A 19 -0.02 0.20 -18.77
N ILE A 20 0.05 -0.48 -17.61
CA ILE A 20 0.02 -1.95 -17.56
C ILE A 20 -1.03 -2.43 -16.55
N PRO A 21 -2.32 -2.45 -16.93
CA PRO A 21 -3.35 -3.11 -16.13
C PRO A 21 -3.01 -4.58 -15.87
N THR A 22 -3.37 -5.08 -14.69
CA THR A 22 -3.03 -6.44 -14.24
C THR A 22 -3.54 -7.53 -15.17
N LEU A 23 -4.62 -7.28 -15.93
CA LEU A 23 -5.11 -8.18 -16.98
C LEU A 23 -4.11 -8.42 -18.13
N LYS A 24 -3.13 -7.53 -18.34
CA LYS A 24 -2.08 -7.70 -19.37
C LYS A 24 -0.87 -8.49 -18.87
N TRP A 25 -0.84 -8.87 -17.59
CA TRP A 25 0.30 -9.55 -17.02
C TRP A 25 0.33 -11.00 -17.50
N VAL A 26 1.52 -11.47 -17.87
CA VAL A 26 1.78 -12.86 -18.23
C VAL A 26 2.70 -13.48 -17.17
N THR A 27 2.76 -14.81 -17.13
CA THR A 27 3.65 -15.51 -16.20
C THR A 27 5.09 -15.00 -16.33
N GLY A 28 5.70 -14.61 -15.20
CA GLY A 28 7.06 -14.08 -15.15
C GLY A 28 7.18 -12.56 -15.32
N SER A 29 6.07 -11.83 -15.57
CA SER A 29 6.08 -10.37 -15.59
C SER A 29 6.62 -9.78 -14.28
N ARG A 30 7.50 -8.80 -14.39
CA ARG A 30 7.96 -7.92 -13.30
C ARG A 30 7.69 -6.49 -13.70
N VAL A 31 6.76 -5.84 -13.00
CA VAL A 31 6.38 -4.45 -13.28
C VAL A 31 6.81 -3.59 -12.09
N THR A 32 7.69 -2.63 -12.36
CA THR A 32 8.07 -1.62 -11.36
C THR A 32 7.03 -0.52 -11.35
N SER A 33 6.39 -0.30 -10.20
CA SER A 33 5.51 0.84 -9.96
C SER A 33 6.08 1.66 -8.82
N ARG A 34 6.32 2.96 -9.04
CA ARG A 34 6.84 3.86 -8.03
C ARG A 34 5.70 4.72 -7.52
N HIS A 35 5.54 4.72 -6.20
CA HIS A 35 4.56 5.51 -5.48
C HIS A 35 5.28 6.39 -4.48
N THR A 36 4.83 7.63 -4.32
CA THR A 36 5.37 8.58 -3.34
C THR A 36 4.29 8.85 -2.32
N LEU A 37 4.58 8.56 -1.05
CA LEU A 37 3.65 8.79 0.05
C LEU A 37 4.11 10.02 0.82
N THR A 38 3.20 10.98 1.03
CA THR A 38 3.45 12.17 1.84
C THR A 38 3.05 11.96 3.30
N PRO A 39 3.96 11.96 4.28
CA PRO A 39 3.57 11.82 5.68
C PRO A 39 2.46 12.81 6.09
N SER A 40 1.58 12.38 7.01
CA SER A 40 0.52 13.26 7.53
C SER A 40 1.10 14.57 8.06
N ASP A 41 0.40 15.69 7.85
CA ASP A 41 0.77 16.99 8.42
C ASP A 41 0.86 16.99 9.97
N ALA A 42 0.27 15.98 10.62
CA ALA A 42 0.36 15.77 12.06
C ALA A 42 1.58 14.93 12.49
N ALA A 43 2.41 14.45 11.56
CA ALA A 43 3.58 13.65 11.86
C ALA A 43 4.64 14.49 12.60
N THR A 44 5.24 13.90 13.64
CA THR A 44 6.28 14.56 14.45
C THR A 44 7.65 13.96 14.20
N ASP A 45 8.71 14.78 14.25
CA ASP A 45 10.09 14.29 14.13
C ASP A 45 10.37 13.12 15.08
N GLY A 46 11.01 12.08 14.54
CA GLY A 46 11.30 10.85 15.30
C GLY A 46 10.14 9.86 15.38
N GLN A 47 8.95 10.19 14.85
CA GLN A 47 7.84 9.25 14.79
C GLN A 47 8.15 8.09 13.85
N LYS A 48 7.91 6.86 14.33
CA LYS A 48 7.98 5.66 13.49
C LYS A 48 6.76 5.56 12.59
N MET A 49 6.99 5.23 11.33
CA MET A 49 5.96 5.01 10.33
C MET A 49 6.16 3.65 9.68
N GLY A 50 5.10 2.85 9.65
CA GLY A 50 5.06 1.60 8.87
C GLY A 50 4.37 1.84 7.53
N VAL A 51 4.78 1.10 6.50
CA VAL A 51 4.10 1.09 5.19
C VAL A 51 3.49 -0.28 4.95
N THR A 52 2.24 -0.30 4.50
CA THR A 52 1.52 -1.53 4.16
C THR A 52 0.97 -1.43 2.73
N LEU A 53 1.18 -2.46 1.93
CA LEU A 53 0.58 -2.63 0.61
C LEU A 53 -0.67 -3.50 0.72
N GLY A 54 -1.83 -2.92 0.41
CA GLY A 54 -3.10 -3.64 0.32
C GLY A 54 -3.57 -3.81 -1.12
N LEU A 55 -4.39 -4.82 -1.36
CA LEU A 55 -5.22 -4.93 -2.56
C LEU A 55 -6.68 -4.86 -2.16
N TYR A 56 -7.51 -4.35 -3.06
CA TYR A 56 -8.94 -4.23 -2.84
C TYR A 56 -9.71 -4.53 -4.12
N ASP A 57 -10.98 -4.88 -3.97
CA ASP A 57 -11.90 -4.98 -5.08
C ASP A 57 -12.33 -3.57 -5.52
N ALA A 58 -12.00 -3.18 -6.75
CA ALA A 58 -12.19 -1.81 -7.24
C ALA A 58 -13.67 -1.40 -7.42
N PHE A 59 -14.62 -2.34 -7.39
CA PHE A 59 -16.05 -2.03 -7.48
C PHE A 59 -16.67 -1.74 -6.12
N THR A 60 -16.21 -2.47 -5.10
CA THR A 60 -16.77 -2.42 -3.73
C THR A 60 -15.88 -1.67 -2.74
N ASN A 61 -14.64 -1.35 -3.13
CA ASN A 61 -13.58 -0.80 -2.28
C ASN A 61 -13.31 -1.65 -1.03
N ARG A 62 -13.62 -2.95 -1.09
CA ARG A 62 -13.38 -3.87 0.02
C ARG A 62 -11.97 -4.44 -0.07
N PRO A 63 -11.21 -4.48 1.04
CA PRO A 63 -9.89 -5.09 1.05
C PRO A 63 -9.99 -6.58 0.69
N LEU A 64 -9.06 -7.04 -0.14
CA LEU A 64 -8.89 -8.45 -0.45
C LEU A 64 -7.99 -9.09 0.63
N PRO A 65 -8.28 -10.33 1.07
CA PRO A 65 -7.48 -10.99 2.08
C PRO A 65 -6.09 -11.35 1.53
N VAL A 66 -5.09 -11.33 2.41
CA VAL A 66 -3.78 -11.92 2.12
C VAL A 66 -3.96 -13.44 2.04
N LEU A 67 -3.55 -14.03 0.90
CA LEU A 67 -3.70 -15.47 0.65
C LEU A 67 -2.48 -16.28 1.07
N ASP A 68 -1.36 -15.62 1.39
CA ASP A 68 -0.16 -16.28 1.90
C ASP A 68 -0.37 -16.65 3.38
N GLU A 69 -0.35 -17.96 3.67
CA GLU A 69 -0.60 -18.50 5.01
C GLU A 69 0.37 -17.97 6.08
N ARG A 70 1.57 -17.56 5.65
CA ARG A 70 2.62 -17.03 6.53
C ARG A 70 2.35 -15.58 6.96
N MET A 71 1.30 -14.96 6.41
CA MET A 71 1.01 -13.54 6.54
C MET A 71 -0.45 -13.28 6.93
N LEU A 72 -1.15 -14.31 7.43
CA LEU A 72 -2.58 -14.23 7.73
C LEU A 72 -2.91 -13.27 8.89
N GLU A 73 -1.94 -12.94 9.75
CA GLU A 73 -2.14 -11.92 10.79
C GLU A 73 -2.18 -10.49 10.25
N PHE A 74 -1.76 -10.26 9.00
CA PHE A 74 -1.71 -8.93 8.42
C PHE A 74 -2.91 -8.65 7.52
N THR A 75 -3.43 -7.43 7.60
CA THR A 75 -4.49 -6.93 6.71
C THR A 75 -3.94 -6.48 5.33
N GLY A 76 -2.62 -6.58 5.13
CA GLY A 76 -1.88 -6.24 3.91
C GLY A 76 -0.40 -6.59 4.06
N ILE A 77 0.41 -6.38 3.02
CA ILE A 77 1.82 -6.75 3.03
C ILE A 77 2.67 -5.61 3.64
N PRO A 78 3.34 -5.79 4.79
CA PRO A 78 4.24 -4.78 5.32
C PRO A 78 5.46 -4.60 4.40
N LEU A 79 5.76 -3.36 4.03
CA LEU A 79 6.93 -3.02 3.19
C LEU A 79 8.14 -2.56 4.01
N GLY A 80 7.95 -2.27 5.30
CA GLY A 80 9.00 -1.85 6.22
C GLY A 80 8.60 -0.68 7.10
N GLU A 81 9.55 -0.24 7.91
CA GLU A 81 9.42 0.93 8.79
C GLU A 81 10.41 2.03 8.39
N THR A 82 10.04 3.27 8.65
CA THR A 82 10.92 4.44 8.58
C THR A 82 10.69 5.36 9.77
N THR A 83 11.58 6.32 9.97
CA THR A 83 11.43 7.38 10.96
C THR A 83 11.19 8.69 10.24
N TYR A 84 10.11 9.39 10.60
CA TYR A 84 9.83 10.70 10.05
C TYR A 84 10.89 11.72 10.49
N LYS A 85 11.32 12.54 9.52
CA LYS A 85 12.26 13.64 9.71
C LYS A 85 11.87 14.76 8.74
N HIS A 86 11.49 15.91 9.29
CA HIS A 86 11.19 17.12 8.55
C HIS A 86 12.46 17.77 7.96
#